data_AF-A0ABD4RFE2-F1
#
_entry.id   AF-A0ABD4RFE2-F1
#
_cell.length_a   1.000
_cell.length_b   1.000
_cell.length_c   1.000
_cell.angle_alpha   90.00
_cell.angle_beta   90.00
_cell.angle_gamma   90.00
#
_symmetry.space_group_name_H-M   'P 1'
#
loop_
_entity.id
_entity.type
_entity.pdbx_description
1 polymer ?
#
loop_
_entity_poly.entity_id
_entity_poly.type
_entity_poly.pdbx_seq_one_letter_code
_entity_poly.pdbx_strand_id
1 'polypeptide(L)'
;MTKKLLLKILTYLMLSISILPVSNTFAEELNPKVFEGKVVQEEVNEGVREGYVDVPDVSLKKTMNKAIGQREDADIPKAKLEKLTQLYTRFSDISNLEGIQYCTNLKELNLQGNEIKDISLLRNLKNLKVLLLNGNPLQDISVLTELPNLRELYLNAVPIKDVTELGKIKNLRELYLAYSSEIKDIAPLTNLKNLKELSIRGTSVKDISPLQELPELRHLDLANNRIDNLEVINKLKFLRSINLYDNGLENIDMLKNLNWLEWVSLEENNIKDLSPLKSSKYLMGLSANNNNIEDISSLKNLTKLFSLDISNNNISDISVLDSLYSLESVKLENQKITLKNKEVNGRLILENPIKSIDGYEEAKNLSNDGQSVKANKYLTWNNIKDNNINNLSFNFNKQFKVKGEKSVFSGTVVQPLQFNANALRVEDINKDKSIDINDLANLGIHYNKKDIDENWNEDCDLNKDGIIDIFDLVIVSKEM
;
A
#
# COMPACT_ATOMS: atom_id res chain seq x y z
N MET A 1 4.33 30.97 11.07
CA MET A 1 5.00 29.80 10.44
C MET A 1 5.37 30.19 9.01
N THR A 2 6.65 30.11 8.61
CA THR A 2 7.06 30.54 7.26
C THR A 2 6.68 29.48 6.22
N LYS A 3 6.39 29.88 4.96
CA LYS A 3 6.12 28.93 3.85
C LYS A 3 7.24 27.89 3.68
N LYS A 4 8.50 28.29 3.93
CA LYS A 4 9.68 27.41 3.91
C LYS A 4 9.62 26.32 5.00
N LEU A 5 9.21 26.68 6.22
CA LEU A 5 9.05 25.73 7.33
C LEU A 5 7.90 24.75 7.09
N LEU A 6 6.77 25.23 6.55
CA LEU A 6 5.62 24.39 6.19
C LEU A 6 5.99 23.39 5.09
N LEU A 7 6.72 23.83 4.05
CA LEU A 7 7.19 22.96 2.99
C LEU A 7 8.19 21.92 3.54
N LYS A 8 9.14 22.31 4.41
CA LYS A 8 10.03 21.36 5.10
C LYS A 8 9.21 20.32 5.88
N ILE A 9 8.23 20.72 6.66
CA ILE A 9 7.42 19.78 7.45
C ILE A 9 6.59 18.84 6.57
N LEU A 10 5.94 19.35 5.52
CA LEU A 10 5.14 18.54 4.59
C LEU A 10 5.99 17.53 3.83
N THR A 11 7.16 17.94 3.32
CA THR A 11 8.09 17.01 2.66
C THR A 11 8.52 15.90 3.63
N TYR A 12 8.78 16.22 4.90
CA TYR A 12 9.19 15.21 5.89
C TYR A 12 8.07 14.30 6.38
N LEU A 13 6.84 14.80 6.49
CA LEU A 13 5.68 13.96 6.79
C LEU A 13 5.49 12.90 5.69
N MET A 14 5.68 13.25 4.42
CA MET A 14 5.65 12.30 3.31
C MET A 14 6.79 11.27 3.37
N LEU A 15 7.96 11.66 3.90
CA LEU A 15 9.15 10.80 4.03
C LEU A 15 9.12 9.88 5.27
N SER A 16 8.23 10.12 6.23
CA SER A 16 8.18 9.41 7.54
C SER A 16 7.01 8.44 7.68
N ILE A 17 6.20 8.24 6.63
CA ILE A 17 5.19 7.19 6.60
C ILE A 17 5.91 5.86 6.38
N SER A 18 6.35 5.22 7.45
CA SER A 18 6.79 3.83 7.45
C SER A 18 6.12 3.10 8.62
N ILE A 19 5.26 2.16 8.26
CA ILE A 19 4.74 1.02 9.02
C ILE A 19 4.23 1.31 10.45
N LEU A 20 2.92 1.55 10.53
CA LEU A 20 1.93 1.05 11.51
C LEU A 20 0.58 1.68 11.12
N PRO A 21 -0.59 1.01 11.25
CA PRO A 21 -1.85 1.74 11.35
C PRO A 21 -1.92 2.25 12.79
N VAL A 22 -1.27 3.38 13.07
CA VAL A 22 -1.54 4.11 14.31
C VAL A 22 -2.79 4.93 14.04
N SER A 23 -3.84 4.58 14.79
CA SER A 23 -4.92 5.45 15.23
C SER A 23 -4.64 6.94 15.01
N ASN A 24 -5.54 7.61 14.29
CA ASN A 24 -5.69 9.06 14.31
C ASN A 24 -5.82 9.56 15.75
N THR A 25 -4.71 9.93 16.36
CA THR A 25 -4.64 10.91 17.45
C THR A 25 -3.23 11.50 17.42
N PHE A 26 -3.09 12.64 16.75
CA PHE A 26 -2.11 13.73 16.98
C PHE A 26 -1.98 14.56 15.69
N ALA A 27 -3.13 15.09 15.25
CA ALA A 27 -3.20 16.38 14.59
C ALA A 27 -3.91 17.31 15.58
N GLU A 28 -3.51 18.59 15.63
CA GLU A 28 -3.84 19.64 16.63
C GLU A 28 -2.87 19.64 17.83
N GLU A 29 -2.12 20.69 18.17
CA GLU A 29 -2.21 22.12 17.88
C GLU A 29 -0.82 22.71 17.55
N LEU A 30 -0.70 23.46 16.45
CA LEU A 30 0.44 24.35 16.21
C LEU A 30 -0.08 25.78 16.17
N ASN A 31 0.08 26.51 17.28
CA ASN A 31 -0.21 27.93 17.37
C ASN A 31 1.10 28.73 17.34
N PRO A 32 1.52 29.33 16.21
CA PRO A 32 2.73 30.13 16.16
C PRO A 32 2.41 31.58 16.59
N LYS A 33 2.73 31.95 17.83
CA LYS A 33 2.90 33.38 18.17
C LYS A 33 4.17 33.89 17.47
N VAL A 34 3.97 34.78 16.50
CA VAL A 34 5.02 35.53 15.81
C VAL A 34 5.44 36.69 16.71
N PHE A 35 6.72 36.80 17.02
CA PHE A 35 7.33 38.05 17.47
C PHE A 35 8.39 38.46 16.44
N GLU A 36 8.15 39.60 15.79
CA GLU A 36 9.16 40.31 15.02
C GLU A 36 9.96 41.18 16.00
N GLY A 37 11.27 40.93 16.07
CA GLY A 37 12.23 41.78 16.77
C GLY A 37 13.53 41.83 15.99
N LYS A 38 13.87 43.01 15.47
CA LYS A 38 15.19 43.32 14.92
C LYS A 38 16.23 43.15 16.02
N VAL A 39 17.30 42.40 15.77
CA VAL A 39 18.51 42.40 16.60
C VAL A 39 19.66 42.96 15.78
N VAL A 40 20.24 44.04 16.31
CA VAL A 40 21.46 44.69 15.86
C VAL A 40 22.64 43.84 16.36
N GLN A 41 23.60 43.53 15.48
CA GLN A 41 24.85 42.90 15.85
C GLN A 41 25.77 43.94 16.51
N GLU A 42 26.13 43.71 17.77
CA GLU A 42 27.39 44.18 18.33
C GLU A 42 28.20 42.95 18.70
N GLU A 43 29.34 42.77 18.04
CA GLU A 43 30.35 41.77 18.38
C GLU A 43 31.06 42.21 19.65
N VAL A 44 30.85 41.47 20.75
CA VAL A 44 31.73 41.51 21.92
C VAL A 44 32.36 40.13 22.07
N ASN A 45 33.65 40.06 21.78
CA ASN A 45 34.47 38.87 21.93
C ASN A 45 34.96 38.81 23.39
N GLU A 46 34.14 38.24 24.28
CA GLU A 46 34.49 37.92 25.67
C GLU A 46 34.73 36.40 25.79
N GLY A 47 35.91 36.02 26.30
CA GLY A 47 36.27 34.61 26.48
C GLY A 47 35.25 33.84 27.35
N VAL A 48 35.05 32.56 27.05
CA VAL A 48 34.08 31.70 27.73
C VAL A 48 34.31 31.71 29.24
N ARG A 49 33.30 32.16 29.99
CA ARG A 49 33.32 32.17 31.46
C ARG A 49 33.48 30.75 31.99
N GLU A 50 34.37 30.57 32.97
CA GLU A 50 34.60 29.26 33.60
C GLU A 50 33.29 28.62 34.08
N GLY A 51 33.06 27.35 33.71
CA GLY A 51 31.84 26.59 34.03
C GLY A 51 30.66 26.79 33.06
N TYR A 52 30.79 27.67 32.08
CA TYR A 52 29.80 27.90 31.03
C TYR A 52 30.26 27.33 29.69
N VAL A 53 29.29 27.03 28.83
CA VAL A 53 29.50 26.43 27.51
C VAL A 53 29.18 27.47 26.45
N ASP A 54 30.10 27.63 25.51
CA ASP A 54 29.85 28.39 24.29
C ASP A 54 29.04 27.55 23.30
N VAL A 55 27.96 28.13 22.78
CA VAL A 55 27.04 27.50 21.81
C VAL A 55 26.78 28.54 20.72
N PRO A 56 27.61 28.58 19.67
CA PRO A 56 27.56 29.62 18.64
C PRO A 56 26.30 29.54 17.77
N ASP A 57 25.70 28.34 17.63
CA ASP A 57 24.42 28.20 16.93
C ASP A 57 23.28 28.71 17.81
N VAL A 58 22.67 29.82 17.39
CA VAL A 58 21.61 30.50 18.14
C VAL A 58 20.41 29.57 18.37
N SER A 59 20.02 28.78 17.36
CA SER A 59 18.87 27.87 17.49
C SER A 59 19.17 26.72 18.46
N LEU A 60 20.39 26.20 18.44
CA LEU A 60 20.86 25.21 19.41
C LEU A 60 20.92 25.80 20.83
N LYS A 61 21.48 27.00 20.99
CA LYS A 61 21.55 27.72 22.28
C LYS A 61 20.16 27.91 22.88
N LYS A 62 19.21 28.41 22.09
CA LYS A 62 17.80 28.57 22.51
C LYS A 62 17.19 27.25 22.95
N THR A 63 17.39 26.19 22.16
CA THR A 63 16.86 24.85 22.47
C THR A 63 17.44 24.31 23.77
N MET A 64 18.76 24.39 23.95
CA MET A 64 19.44 23.94 25.16
C MET A 64 18.99 24.73 26.39
N ASN A 65 18.91 26.05 26.29
CA ASN A 65 18.42 26.92 27.35
C ASN A 65 16.98 26.60 27.76
N LYS A 66 16.11 26.36 26.77
CA LYS A 66 14.74 25.91 27.03
C LYS A 66 14.72 24.55 27.72
N ALA A 67 15.55 23.60 27.27
CA ALA A 67 15.62 22.25 27.84
C ALA A 67 16.10 22.24 29.30
N ILE A 68 16.98 23.17 29.69
CA ILE A 68 17.44 23.32 31.08
C ILE A 68 16.62 24.33 31.90
N GLY A 69 15.49 24.80 31.37
CA GLY A 69 14.53 25.66 32.08
C GLY A 69 15.03 27.08 32.36
N GLN A 70 15.75 27.70 31.42
CA GLN A 70 16.20 29.08 31.54
C GLN A 70 15.90 29.93 30.30
N ARG A 71 16.17 31.23 30.38
CA ARG A 71 15.95 32.20 29.29
C ARG A 71 16.77 31.80 28.05
N GLU A 72 16.18 31.92 26.86
CA GLU A 72 16.71 31.31 25.63
C GLU A 72 18.08 31.87 25.18
N ASP A 73 18.42 33.09 25.59
CA ASP A 73 19.66 33.80 25.32
C ASP A 73 20.70 33.72 26.45
N ALA A 74 20.34 33.16 27.61
CA ALA A 74 21.22 33.09 28.77
C ALA A 74 22.48 32.25 28.52
N ASP A 75 23.55 32.53 29.23
CA ASP A 75 24.75 31.69 29.23
C ASP A 75 24.44 30.31 29.78
N ILE A 76 25.01 29.27 29.17
CA ILE A 76 24.64 27.89 29.45
C ILE A 76 25.61 27.28 30.48
N PRO A 77 25.17 26.95 31.71
CA PRO A 77 26.04 26.26 32.68
C PRO A 77 26.26 24.81 32.25
N LYS A 78 27.53 24.38 32.15
CA LYS A 78 27.89 23.00 31.77
C LYS A 78 27.19 21.95 32.64
N ALA A 79 27.15 22.16 33.95
CA ALA A 79 26.55 21.24 34.91
C ALA A 79 25.03 21.04 34.73
N LYS A 80 24.34 21.95 34.03
CA LYS A 80 22.92 21.75 33.67
C LYS A 80 22.79 20.91 32.41
N LEU A 81 23.66 21.09 31.40
CA LEU A 81 23.67 20.27 30.19
C LEU A 81 23.96 18.80 30.51
N GLU A 82 24.87 18.53 31.44
CA GLU A 82 25.19 17.17 31.88
C GLU A 82 23.98 16.44 32.49
N LYS A 83 22.93 17.13 32.91
CA LYS A 83 21.71 16.50 33.47
C LYS A 83 20.66 16.16 32.40
N LEU A 84 20.83 16.66 31.17
CA LEU A 84 19.88 16.39 30.10
C LEU A 84 19.92 14.92 29.72
N THR A 85 18.74 14.31 29.62
CA THR A 85 18.58 12.93 29.13
C THR A 85 17.90 12.88 27.77
N GLN A 86 17.24 13.97 27.36
CA GLN A 86 16.61 14.11 26.06
C GLN A 86 16.82 15.54 25.56
N LEU A 87 17.00 15.70 24.25
CA LEU A 87 17.03 17.01 23.60
C LEU A 87 16.37 16.92 22.23
N TYR A 88 15.35 17.75 22.00
CA TYR A 88 14.60 17.77 20.74
C TYR A 88 14.70 19.12 20.08
N THR A 89 15.29 19.12 18.89
CA THR A 89 15.34 20.28 18.00
C THR A 89 15.05 19.83 16.59
N ARG A 90 13.88 20.22 16.10
CA ARG A 90 13.43 19.88 14.75
C ARG A 90 13.24 21.16 13.95
N PHE A 91 13.62 21.12 12.67
CA PHE A 91 13.32 22.18 11.72
C PHE A 91 13.71 23.60 12.21
N SER A 92 14.88 23.71 12.84
CA SER A 92 15.35 24.93 13.51
C SER A 92 16.58 25.54 12.84
N ASP A 93 16.89 25.09 11.62
CA ASP A 93 18.02 25.56 10.79
C ASP A 93 19.38 25.47 11.52
N ILE A 94 19.53 24.49 12.44
CA ILE A 94 20.79 24.26 13.16
C ILE A 94 21.85 23.74 12.19
N SER A 95 23.06 24.29 12.25
CA SER A 95 24.18 23.86 11.39
C SER A 95 25.45 23.54 12.16
N ASN A 96 25.61 24.10 13.36
CA ASN A 96 26.76 23.86 14.23
C ASN A 96 26.31 23.23 15.56
N LEU A 97 26.93 22.09 15.90
CA LEU A 97 26.61 21.32 17.10
C LEU A 97 27.51 21.64 18.31
N GLU A 98 28.41 22.62 18.20
CA GLU A 98 29.28 23.04 19.32
C GLU A 98 28.46 23.29 20.58
N GLY A 99 28.87 22.66 21.68
CA GLY A 99 28.15 22.60 22.95
C GLY A 99 27.43 21.28 23.21
N ILE A 100 27.06 20.51 22.18
CA ILE A 100 26.34 19.24 22.35
C ILE A 100 27.17 18.20 23.11
N GLN A 101 28.51 18.24 22.98
CA GLN A 101 29.43 17.29 23.59
C GLN A 101 29.39 17.29 25.12
N TYR A 102 28.83 18.33 25.74
CA TYR A 102 28.65 18.43 27.19
C TYR A 102 27.36 17.77 27.70
N CYS A 103 26.45 17.37 26.82
CA CYS A 103 25.19 16.72 27.17
C CYS A 103 25.37 15.20 27.38
N THR A 104 26.36 14.79 28.19
CA THR A 104 26.89 13.41 28.28
C THR A 104 25.90 12.35 28.77
N ASN A 105 24.81 12.74 29.43
CA ASN A 105 23.74 11.83 29.89
C ASN A 105 22.56 11.71 28.92
N LEU A 106 22.65 12.29 27.71
CA LEU A 106 21.63 12.14 26.68
C LEU A 106 21.42 10.66 26.33
N LYS A 107 20.14 10.26 26.32
CA LYS A 107 19.63 8.95 25.90
C LYS A 107 18.87 9.06 24.58
N GLU A 108 18.26 10.21 24.32
CA GLU A 108 17.51 10.49 23.09
C GLU A 108 17.88 11.88 22.55
N LEU A 109 18.18 11.94 21.26
CA LEU A 109 18.55 13.17 20.58
C LEU A 109 17.81 13.24 19.25
N ASN A 110 16.95 14.25 19.11
CA ASN A 110 16.24 14.51 17.88
C ASN A 110 16.75 15.81 17.25
N LEU A 111 17.38 15.67 16.09
CA LEU A 111 18.00 16.74 15.30
C LEU A 111 17.42 16.80 13.88
N GLN A 112 16.23 16.22 13.65
CA GLN A 112 15.63 16.11 12.32
C GLN A 112 15.36 17.48 11.65
N GLY A 113 15.58 17.57 10.34
CA GLY A 113 15.14 18.75 9.58
C GLY A 113 16.03 19.98 9.72
N ASN A 114 17.29 19.81 10.15
CA ASN A 114 18.26 20.87 10.29
C ASN A 114 19.26 20.90 9.11
N GLU A 115 20.33 21.67 9.23
CA GLU A 115 21.37 21.86 8.21
C GLU A 115 22.73 21.30 8.68
N ILE A 116 22.69 20.25 9.50
CA ILE A 116 23.87 19.63 10.13
C ILE A 116 24.65 18.82 9.09
N LYS A 117 25.96 19.08 9.00
CA LYS A 117 26.89 18.33 8.15
C LYS A 117 27.86 17.46 8.94
N ASP A 118 28.30 17.98 10.09
CA ASP A 118 29.26 17.34 10.98
C ASP A 118 28.59 16.95 12.30
N ILE A 119 28.72 15.67 12.65
CA ILE A 119 28.23 15.08 13.90
C ILE A 119 29.38 14.57 14.78
N SER A 120 30.63 14.92 14.48
CA SER A 120 31.84 14.51 15.21
C SER A 120 31.75 14.77 16.72
N LEU A 121 31.06 15.84 17.13
CA LEU A 121 30.84 16.22 18.53
C LEU A 121 29.92 15.26 19.30
N LEU A 122 29.21 14.35 18.63
CA LEU A 122 28.40 13.32 19.29
C LEU A 122 29.25 12.21 19.94
N ARG A 123 30.55 12.14 19.64
CA ARG A 123 31.47 11.08 20.10
C ARG A 123 31.40 10.75 21.59
N ASN A 124 31.16 11.75 22.43
CA ASN A 124 31.15 11.61 23.90
C ASN A 124 29.76 11.23 24.48
N LEU A 125 28.71 11.17 23.65
CA LEU A 125 27.35 10.88 24.09
C LEU A 125 27.13 9.36 24.24
N LYS A 126 27.94 8.72 25.08
CA LYS A 126 27.99 7.25 25.21
C LYS A 126 26.68 6.63 25.72
N ASN A 127 25.79 7.42 26.32
CA ASN A 127 24.49 6.99 26.82
C ASN A 127 23.37 7.02 25.76
N LEU A 128 23.66 7.53 24.56
CA LEU A 128 22.67 7.71 23.52
C LEU A 128 22.14 6.36 23.02
N LYS A 129 20.81 6.23 23.01
CA LYS A 129 20.08 5.03 22.57
C LYS A 129 19.29 5.29 21.31
N VAL A 130 18.74 6.50 21.18
CA VAL A 130 17.85 6.90 20.09
C VAL A 130 18.40 8.18 19.47
N LEU A 131 18.64 8.16 18.16
CA LEU A 131 19.19 9.29 17.41
C LEU A 131 18.41 9.52 16.12
N LEU A 132 17.76 10.67 16.02
CA LEU A 132 16.99 11.09 14.85
C LEU A 132 17.73 12.19 14.12
N LEU A 133 18.26 11.87 12.94
CA LEU A 133 19.07 12.76 12.10
C LEU A 133 18.45 13.00 10.71
N ASN A 134 17.20 12.58 10.51
CA ASN A 134 16.49 12.67 9.24
C ASN A 134 16.70 14.02 8.52
N GLY A 135 17.06 13.91 7.25
CA GLY A 135 17.28 14.93 6.23
C GLY A 135 18.17 16.11 6.64
N ASN A 136 19.17 15.80 7.44
CA ASN A 136 20.36 16.62 7.53
C ASN A 136 21.32 16.29 6.36
N PRO A 137 22.05 17.28 5.82
CA PRO A 137 23.04 17.07 4.76
C PRO A 137 24.36 16.47 5.30
N LEU A 138 24.30 15.35 6.02
CA LEU A 138 25.47 14.70 6.61
C LEU A 138 26.41 14.15 5.55
N GLN A 139 27.72 14.26 5.79
CA GLN A 139 28.76 13.73 4.90
C GLN A 139 29.50 12.54 5.51
N ASP A 140 29.77 12.59 6.82
CA ASP A 140 30.46 11.52 7.55
C ASP A 140 29.61 11.04 8.73
N ILE A 141 29.42 9.72 8.80
CA ILE A 141 28.68 9.03 9.86
C ILE A 141 29.57 8.11 10.72
N SER A 142 30.89 8.14 10.52
CA SER A 142 31.86 7.28 11.21
C SER A 142 31.75 7.35 12.73
N VAL A 143 31.47 8.54 13.29
CA VAL A 143 31.29 8.77 14.73
C VAL A 143 30.17 7.93 15.34
N LEU A 144 29.18 7.51 14.55
CA LEU A 144 28.07 6.68 15.04
C LEU A 144 28.55 5.31 15.55
N THR A 145 29.68 4.81 15.03
CA THR A 145 30.30 3.56 15.49
C THR A 145 30.88 3.65 16.90
N GLU A 146 31.08 4.87 17.40
CA GLU A 146 31.62 5.14 18.73
C GLU A 146 30.51 5.29 19.79
N LEU A 147 29.25 5.09 19.43
CA LEU A 147 28.07 5.18 20.31
C LEU A 147 27.63 3.76 20.74
N PRO A 148 28.16 3.22 21.86
CA PRO A 148 28.02 1.80 22.20
C PRO A 148 26.58 1.39 22.53
N ASN A 149 25.74 2.34 22.94
CA ASN A 149 24.37 2.07 23.39
C ASN A 149 23.30 2.37 22.34
N LEU A 150 23.70 2.76 21.11
CA LEU A 150 22.76 3.15 20.06
C LEU A 150 21.92 1.94 19.62
N ARG A 151 20.60 2.12 19.61
CA ARG A 151 19.59 1.09 19.31
C ARG A 151 18.67 1.51 18.18
N GLU A 152 18.34 2.79 18.10
CA GLU A 152 17.39 3.33 17.14
C GLU A 152 18.06 4.49 16.40
N LEU A 153 18.14 4.36 15.08
CA LEU A 153 18.85 5.31 14.22
C LEU A 153 18.01 5.66 13.00
N TYR A 154 17.70 6.95 12.88
CA TYR A 154 16.93 7.48 11.77
C TYR A 154 17.78 8.43 10.93
N LEU A 155 18.03 8.03 9.69
CA LEU A 155 18.86 8.71 8.70
C LEU A 155 18.10 8.86 7.36
N ASN A 156 16.77 8.94 7.40
CA ASN A 156 15.95 9.13 6.20
C ASN A 156 16.33 10.44 5.50
N ALA A 157 16.36 10.44 4.17
CA ALA A 157 16.69 11.58 3.32
C ALA A 157 18.05 12.23 3.62
N VAL A 158 18.99 11.45 4.17
CA VAL A 158 20.39 11.85 4.32
C VAL A 158 21.16 11.37 3.08
N PRO A 159 22.07 12.17 2.49
CA PRO A 159 22.83 11.81 1.29
C PRO A 159 23.99 10.83 1.60
N ILE A 160 23.68 9.73 2.30
CA ILE A 160 24.63 8.63 2.55
C ILE A 160 24.61 7.68 1.36
N LYS A 161 25.80 7.31 0.90
CA LYS A 161 26.00 6.31 -0.15
C LYS A 161 26.53 4.98 0.39
N ASP A 162 27.45 5.05 1.35
CA ASP A 162 28.14 3.91 1.93
C ASP A 162 27.63 3.65 3.36
N VAL A 163 27.09 2.45 3.58
CA VAL A 163 26.53 2.02 4.88
C VAL A 163 27.50 1.10 5.65
N THR A 164 28.77 1.02 5.25
CA THR A 164 29.79 0.17 5.88
C THR A 164 29.93 0.43 7.38
N GLU A 165 29.97 1.71 7.78
CA GLU A 165 30.05 2.10 9.19
C GLU A 165 28.81 1.68 9.98
N LEU A 166 27.61 1.73 9.37
CA LEU A 166 26.37 1.30 10.04
C LEU A 166 26.42 -0.18 10.39
N GLY A 167 27.01 -1.02 9.54
CA GLY A 167 27.22 -2.45 9.79
C GLY A 167 28.04 -2.76 11.04
N LYS A 168 28.80 -1.80 11.58
CA LYS A 168 29.60 -1.97 12.81
C LYS A 168 28.78 -1.74 14.09
N ILE A 169 27.59 -1.16 13.99
CA ILE A 169 26.75 -0.78 15.14
C ILE A 169 25.84 -1.95 15.56
N LYS A 170 26.43 -3.02 16.08
CA LYS A 170 25.77 -4.33 16.34
C LYS A 170 24.58 -4.29 17.33
N ASN A 171 24.41 -3.20 18.07
CA ASN A 171 23.32 -3.01 19.04
C ASN A 171 22.05 -2.39 18.42
N LEU A 172 22.09 -1.99 17.13
CA LEU A 172 20.92 -1.49 16.43
C LEU A 172 19.79 -2.52 16.43
N ARG A 173 18.59 -2.02 16.71
CA ARG A 173 17.30 -2.70 16.66
C ARG A 173 16.43 -2.10 15.57
N GLU A 174 16.57 -0.81 15.32
CA GLU A 174 15.78 -0.07 14.35
C GLU A 174 16.69 0.82 13.51
N LEU A 175 16.58 0.70 12.19
CA LEU A 175 17.37 1.46 11.24
C LEU A 175 16.50 1.95 10.08
N TYR A 176 16.45 3.27 9.92
CA TYR A 176 15.65 3.93 8.90
C TYR A 176 16.56 4.72 7.96
N LEU A 177 16.56 4.33 6.68
CA LEU A 177 17.41 4.86 5.59
C LEU A 177 16.57 5.30 4.38
N ALA A 178 15.30 5.59 4.59
CA ALA A 178 14.35 5.88 3.52
C ALA A 178 14.78 7.13 2.73
N TYR A 179 14.58 7.12 1.42
CA TYR A 179 14.85 8.22 0.49
C TYR A 179 16.32 8.66 0.43
N SER A 180 17.24 7.77 0.84
CA SER A 180 18.66 7.88 0.56
C SER A 180 18.96 7.19 -0.77
N SER A 181 18.62 7.85 -1.88
CA SER A 181 18.65 7.28 -3.23
C SER A 181 20.05 6.86 -3.71
N GLU A 182 21.12 7.28 -3.05
CA GLU A 182 22.48 6.89 -3.37
C GLU A 182 22.89 5.53 -2.80
N ILE A 183 22.13 4.98 -1.84
CA ILE A 183 22.36 3.65 -1.28
C ILE A 183 21.97 2.59 -2.31
N LYS A 184 22.94 1.73 -2.65
CA LYS A 184 22.76 0.61 -3.60
C LYS A 184 23.15 -0.74 -3.01
N ASP A 185 24.10 -0.75 -2.10
CA ASP A 185 24.63 -1.94 -1.45
C ASP A 185 24.29 -1.91 0.04
N ILE A 186 23.66 -3.00 0.51
CA ILE A 186 23.31 -3.21 1.92
C ILE A 186 24.01 -4.43 2.52
N ALA A 187 24.98 -5.04 1.81
CA ALA A 187 25.78 -6.14 2.34
C ALA A 187 26.42 -5.86 3.71
N PRO A 188 26.88 -4.63 4.03
CA PRO A 188 27.41 -4.36 5.37
C PRO A 188 26.39 -4.56 6.51
N LEU A 189 25.08 -4.46 6.23
CA LEU A 189 24.03 -4.58 7.24
C LEU A 189 23.87 -6.03 7.76
N THR A 190 24.43 -7.04 7.08
CA THR A 190 24.39 -8.47 7.50
C THR A 190 24.88 -8.73 8.94
N ASN A 191 25.67 -7.80 9.49
CA ASN A 191 26.21 -7.87 10.85
C ASN A 191 25.21 -7.44 11.94
N LEU A 192 24.08 -6.81 11.58
CA LEU A 192 23.11 -6.27 12.52
C LEU A 192 22.13 -7.35 13.01
N LYS A 193 22.65 -8.39 13.67
CA LYS A 193 21.87 -9.58 14.06
C LYS A 193 20.71 -9.32 15.03
N ASN A 194 20.69 -8.15 15.69
CA ASN A 194 19.63 -7.72 16.60
C ASN A 194 18.58 -6.82 15.93
N LEU A 195 18.71 -6.54 14.62
CA LEU A 195 17.83 -5.65 13.90
C LEU A 195 16.43 -6.27 13.78
N LYS A 196 15.43 -5.49 14.20
CA LYS A 196 14.01 -5.85 14.18
C LYS A 196 13.24 -5.04 13.15
N GLU A 197 13.70 -3.82 12.89
CA GLU A 197 13.05 -2.90 11.97
C GLU A 197 14.06 -2.31 10.99
N LEU A 198 13.73 -2.39 9.70
CA LEU A 198 14.52 -1.82 8.63
C LEU A 198 13.61 -1.12 7.63
N SER A 199 13.89 0.15 7.36
CA SER A 199 13.35 0.85 6.18
C SER A 199 14.47 1.23 5.24
N ILE A 200 14.38 0.76 4.00
CA ILE A 200 15.18 1.20 2.85
C ILE A 200 14.27 1.70 1.73
N ARG A 201 13.11 2.27 2.10
CA ARG A 201 12.13 2.82 1.16
C ARG A 201 12.77 3.85 0.24
N GLY A 202 12.49 3.82 -1.07
CA GLY A 202 12.96 4.85 -2.00
C GLY A 202 14.50 4.99 -2.07
N THR A 203 15.23 3.91 -1.80
CA THR A 203 16.67 3.82 -2.08
C THR A 203 16.89 3.30 -3.50
N SER A 204 18.14 3.09 -3.90
CA SER A 204 18.47 2.43 -5.17
C SER A 204 18.92 0.97 -4.97
N VAL A 205 18.56 0.35 -3.85
CA VAL A 205 18.91 -1.03 -3.54
C VAL A 205 18.13 -1.98 -4.45
N LYS A 206 18.86 -2.88 -5.12
CA LYS A 206 18.30 -3.92 -6.00
C LYS A 206 18.55 -5.33 -5.49
N ASP A 207 19.70 -5.55 -4.87
CA ASP A 207 20.02 -6.81 -4.22
C ASP A 207 19.67 -6.73 -2.73
N ILE A 208 18.65 -7.49 -2.33
CA ILE A 208 18.24 -7.63 -0.93
C ILE A 208 18.64 -8.98 -0.33
N SER A 209 19.44 -9.80 -1.01
CA SER A 209 19.96 -11.06 -0.48
C SER A 209 20.65 -10.93 0.90
N PRO A 210 21.31 -9.80 1.26
CA PRO A 210 21.84 -9.59 2.61
C PRO A 210 20.80 -9.70 3.73
N LEU A 211 19.51 -9.48 3.47
CA LEU A 211 18.47 -9.52 4.49
C LEU A 211 18.26 -10.91 5.09
N GLN A 212 18.61 -11.99 4.39
CA GLN A 212 18.49 -13.37 4.93
C GLN A 212 19.32 -13.58 6.20
N GLU A 213 20.33 -12.74 6.41
CA GLU A 213 21.24 -12.77 7.55
C GLU A 213 20.68 -12.04 8.79
N LEU A 214 19.45 -11.52 8.73
CA LEU A 214 18.79 -10.74 9.78
C LEU A 214 17.62 -11.55 10.39
N PRO A 215 17.89 -12.51 11.29
CA PRO A 215 16.89 -13.47 11.75
C PRO A 215 15.80 -12.86 12.65
N GLU A 216 16.07 -11.71 13.26
CA GLU A 216 15.14 -11.04 14.20
C GLU A 216 14.21 -10.01 13.53
N LEU A 217 14.29 -9.88 12.20
CA LEU A 217 13.55 -8.86 11.47
C LEU A 217 12.04 -9.13 11.54
N ARG A 218 11.29 -8.09 11.96
CA ARG A 218 9.84 -8.11 12.20
C ARG A 218 9.11 -7.11 11.33
N HIS A 219 9.74 -5.96 11.06
CA HIS A 219 9.17 -4.89 10.26
C HIS A 219 10.14 -4.53 9.14
N LEU A 220 9.66 -4.60 7.90
CA LEU A 220 10.48 -4.37 6.71
C LEU A 220 9.76 -3.46 5.73
N ASP A 221 10.36 -2.30 5.45
CA ASP A 221 9.85 -1.33 4.49
C ASP A 221 10.75 -1.26 3.26
N LEU A 222 10.24 -1.77 2.14
CA LEU A 222 10.89 -1.82 0.82
C LEU A 222 10.12 -0.98 -0.21
N ALA A 223 9.22 -0.10 0.20
CA ALA A 223 8.43 0.69 -0.72
C ALA A 223 9.28 1.51 -1.70
N ASN A 224 8.79 1.78 -2.91
CA ASN A 224 9.44 2.65 -3.90
C ASN A 224 10.85 2.23 -4.34
N ASN A 225 11.23 0.94 -4.31
CA ASN A 225 12.57 0.51 -4.74
C ASN A 225 12.60 -0.17 -6.12
N ARG A 226 11.46 -0.73 -6.57
CA ARG A 226 11.36 -1.58 -7.78
C ARG A 226 12.41 -2.70 -7.77
N ILE A 227 12.43 -3.50 -6.71
CA ILE A 227 13.37 -4.60 -6.55
C ILE A 227 12.94 -5.77 -7.44
N ASP A 228 13.84 -6.26 -8.30
CA ASP A 228 13.51 -7.29 -9.29
C ASP A 228 13.33 -8.69 -8.66
N ASN A 229 14.10 -9.01 -7.61
CA ASN A 229 14.07 -10.30 -6.96
C ASN A 229 13.79 -10.17 -5.45
N LEU A 230 12.60 -10.57 -5.05
CA LEU A 230 12.09 -10.51 -3.69
C LEU A 230 12.08 -11.86 -2.97
N GLU A 231 12.61 -12.93 -3.57
CA GLU A 231 12.53 -14.30 -3.03
C GLU A 231 13.13 -14.44 -1.62
N VAL A 232 14.14 -13.63 -1.29
CA VAL A 232 14.78 -13.66 0.05
C VAL A 232 13.77 -13.41 1.18
N ILE A 233 12.68 -12.68 0.92
CA ILE A 233 11.63 -12.39 1.90
C ILE A 233 11.02 -13.67 2.46
N ASN A 234 10.96 -14.74 1.66
CA ASN A 234 10.44 -16.03 2.10
C ASN A 234 11.25 -16.65 3.25
N LYS A 235 12.49 -16.19 3.49
CA LYS A 235 13.36 -16.64 4.59
C LYS A 235 13.11 -15.90 5.91
N LEU A 236 12.43 -14.76 5.88
CA LEU A 236 12.25 -13.88 7.04
C LEU A 236 11.02 -14.33 7.87
N LYS A 237 11.11 -15.50 8.49
CA LYS A 237 9.97 -16.21 9.11
C LYS A 237 9.31 -15.50 10.30
N PHE A 238 9.95 -14.49 10.87
CA PHE A 238 9.43 -13.69 11.99
C PHE A 238 8.85 -12.34 11.55
N LEU A 239 8.75 -12.07 10.24
CA LEU A 239 8.10 -10.87 9.73
C LEU A 239 6.65 -10.80 10.21
N ARG A 240 6.35 -9.64 10.78
CA ARG A 240 5.02 -9.21 11.21
C ARG A 240 4.46 -8.13 10.30
N SER A 241 5.31 -7.28 9.76
CA SER A 241 4.87 -6.26 8.81
C SER A 241 5.81 -6.15 7.65
N ILE A 242 5.22 -6.00 6.46
CA ILE A 242 5.97 -5.70 5.25
C ILE A 242 5.27 -4.62 4.43
N ASN A 243 6.05 -3.66 3.94
CA ASN A 243 5.60 -2.63 3.02
C ASN A 243 6.31 -2.80 1.67
N LEU A 244 5.53 -3.09 0.64
CA LEU A 244 5.94 -3.28 -0.75
C LEU A 244 5.25 -2.28 -1.70
N TYR A 245 4.71 -1.18 -1.17
CA TYR A 245 4.12 -0.07 -1.94
C TYR A 245 4.99 0.32 -3.14
N ASP A 246 4.39 0.48 -4.33
CA ASP A 246 5.04 0.95 -5.57
C ASP A 246 6.38 0.24 -5.87
N ASN A 247 6.28 -1.06 -6.17
CA ASN A 247 7.40 -1.87 -6.64
C ASN A 247 7.16 -2.50 -8.02
N GLY A 248 5.99 -2.28 -8.64
CA GLY A 248 5.63 -2.86 -9.93
C GLY A 248 5.39 -4.37 -9.90
N LEU A 249 5.04 -4.92 -8.74
CA LEU A 249 4.87 -6.37 -8.53
C LEU A 249 3.66 -6.92 -9.27
N GLU A 250 3.82 -8.06 -9.94
CA GLU A 250 2.70 -8.81 -10.54
C GLU A 250 2.27 -10.01 -9.67
N ASN A 251 3.20 -10.56 -8.88
CA ASN A 251 2.95 -11.67 -7.96
C ASN A 251 3.59 -11.38 -6.59
N ILE A 252 3.08 -12.10 -5.58
CA ILE A 252 3.54 -11.98 -4.19
C ILE A 252 3.89 -13.36 -3.59
N ASP A 253 4.39 -14.27 -4.41
CA ASP A 253 4.69 -15.65 -4.01
C ASP A 253 5.74 -15.74 -2.90
N MET A 254 6.64 -14.75 -2.80
CA MET A 254 7.62 -14.66 -1.72
C MET A 254 6.99 -14.49 -0.33
N LEU A 255 5.73 -14.04 -0.24
CA LEU A 255 4.99 -13.93 1.02
C LEU A 255 4.37 -15.27 1.44
N LYS A 256 4.40 -16.28 0.56
CA LYS A 256 3.86 -17.61 0.83
C LYS A 256 4.56 -18.22 2.05
N ASN A 257 3.77 -18.64 3.03
CA ASN A 257 4.20 -19.21 4.31
C ASN A 257 4.78 -18.21 5.33
N LEU A 258 4.66 -16.89 5.13
CA LEU A 258 4.92 -15.91 6.19
C LEU A 258 3.73 -15.82 7.14
N ASN A 259 3.56 -16.84 7.96
CA ASN A 259 2.34 -17.08 8.73
C ASN A 259 2.09 -16.08 9.88
N TRP A 260 3.09 -15.26 10.23
CA TRP A 260 3.04 -14.28 11.31
C TRP A 260 2.81 -12.85 10.82
N LEU A 261 2.54 -12.65 9.52
CA LEU A 261 2.19 -11.34 9.00
C LEU A 261 0.91 -10.84 9.68
N GLU A 262 1.01 -9.63 10.21
CA GLU A 262 -0.02 -8.83 10.87
C GLU A 262 -0.41 -7.64 9.96
N TRP A 263 0.55 -7.05 9.24
CA TRP A 263 0.30 -5.94 8.29
C TRP A 263 1.03 -6.11 6.96
N VAL A 264 0.30 -5.90 5.87
CA VAL A 264 0.81 -6.01 4.50
C VAL A 264 0.34 -4.82 3.68
N SER A 265 1.30 -4.07 3.13
CA SER A 265 1.08 -2.96 2.20
C SER A 265 1.60 -3.34 0.81
N LEU A 266 0.71 -3.35 -0.18
CA LEU A 266 0.88 -3.78 -1.57
C LEU A 266 0.35 -2.74 -2.57
N GLU A 267 0.04 -1.54 -2.11
CA GLU A 267 -0.59 -0.50 -2.91
C GLU A 267 0.28 -0.10 -4.12
N GLU A 268 -0.35 0.37 -5.20
CA GLU A 268 0.35 0.83 -6.42
C GLU A 268 1.25 -0.25 -7.03
N ASN A 269 0.71 -1.45 -7.25
CA ASN A 269 1.40 -2.54 -7.94
C ASN A 269 0.51 -3.08 -9.08
N ASN A 270 0.90 -4.20 -9.68
CA ASN A 270 0.18 -4.86 -10.78
C ASN A 270 -0.40 -6.23 -10.36
N ILE A 271 -0.62 -6.44 -9.07
CA ILE A 271 -0.95 -7.74 -8.47
C ILE A 271 -2.34 -8.18 -8.89
N LYS A 272 -2.50 -9.47 -9.20
CA LYS A 272 -3.79 -10.10 -9.51
C LYS A 272 -4.24 -11.13 -8.49
N ASP A 273 -3.30 -11.84 -7.89
CA ASP A 273 -3.55 -12.98 -7.00
C ASP A 273 -3.10 -12.69 -5.57
N LEU A 274 -4.05 -12.75 -4.63
CA LEU A 274 -3.80 -12.65 -3.19
C LEU A 274 -3.65 -14.01 -2.49
N SER A 275 -3.75 -15.13 -3.22
CA SER A 275 -3.65 -16.49 -2.66
C SER A 275 -2.38 -16.77 -1.85
N PRO A 276 -1.22 -16.13 -2.10
CA PRO A 276 -0.04 -16.30 -1.24
C PRO A 276 -0.26 -15.84 0.21
N LEU A 277 -1.23 -14.95 0.48
CA LEU A 277 -1.56 -14.46 1.83
C LEU A 277 -2.49 -15.41 2.62
N LYS A 278 -3.03 -16.45 2.00
CA LYS A 278 -4.04 -17.34 2.62
C LYS A 278 -3.58 -18.00 3.94
N SER A 279 -2.27 -18.13 4.16
CA SER A 279 -1.69 -18.74 5.36
C SER A 279 -1.44 -17.75 6.50
N SER A 280 -1.54 -16.44 6.23
CA SER A 280 -1.27 -15.36 7.19
C SER A 280 -2.44 -15.13 8.15
N LYS A 281 -2.79 -16.14 8.96
CA LYS A 281 -3.97 -16.13 9.85
C LYS A 281 -3.95 -15.03 10.92
N TYR A 282 -2.82 -14.37 11.13
CA TYR A 282 -2.67 -13.23 12.02
C TYR A 282 -2.82 -11.89 11.32
N LEU A 283 -3.10 -11.87 10.01
CA LEU A 283 -3.23 -10.64 9.24
C LEU A 283 -4.38 -9.81 9.79
N MET A 284 -4.05 -8.58 10.16
CA MET A 284 -4.93 -7.60 10.79
C MET A 284 -5.21 -6.43 9.84
N GLY A 285 -4.22 -6.02 9.04
CA GLY A 285 -4.38 -5.00 8.01
C GLY A 285 -3.81 -5.42 6.66
N LEU A 286 -4.59 -5.20 5.60
CA LEU A 286 -4.17 -5.37 4.21
C LEU A 286 -4.54 -4.14 3.39
N SER A 287 -3.54 -3.49 2.82
CA SER A 287 -3.72 -2.42 1.84
C SER A 287 -3.19 -2.91 0.50
N ALA A 288 -4.05 -3.02 -0.50
CA ALA A 288 -3.74 -3.48 -1.85
C ALA A 288 -4.55 -2.70 -2.89
N ASN A 289 -4.86 -1.43 -2.61
CA ASN A 289 -5.49 -0.54 -3.57
C ASN A 289 -4.58 -0.23 -4.76
N ASN A 290 -5.17 0.19 -5.89
CA ASN A 290 -4.43 0.47 -7.13
C ASN A 290 -3.60 -0.73 -7.58
N ASN A 291 -4.30 -1.84 -7.84
CA ASN A 291 -3.76 -3.10 -8.35
C ASN A 291 -4.72 -3.67 -9.43
N ASN A 292 -4.49 -4.91 -9.85
CA ASN A 292 -5.30 -5.61 -10.83
C ASN A 292 -6.04 -6.83 -10.23
N ILE A 293 -6.42 -6.76 -8.95
CA ILE A 293 -6.99 -7.91 -8.21
C ILE A 293 -8.40 -8.18 -8.70
N GLU A 294 -8.69 -9.44 -9.03
CA GLU A 294 -10.01 -9.88 -9.51
C GLU A 294 -10.72 -10.77 -8.49
N ASP A 295 -9.98 -11.66 -7.81
CA ASP A 295 -10.50 -12.63 -6.86
C ASP A 295 -9.91 -12.41 -5.45
N ILE A 296 -10.81 -12.31 -4.47
CA ILE A 296 -10.48 -12.17 -3.05
C ILE A 296 -10.96 -13.36 -2.22
N SER A 297 -11.41 -14.45 -2.84
CA SER A 297 -11.87 -15.68 -2.18
C SER A 297 -10.82 -16.28 -1.23
N SER A 298 -9.53 -16.07 -1.53
CA SER A 298 -8.41 -16.50 -0.71
C SER A 298 -8.36 -15.85 0.69
N LEU A 299 -9.03 -14.70 0.87
CA LEU A 299 -9.08 -13.99 2.14
C LEU A 299 -10.07 -14.61 3.13
N LYS A 300 -10.96 -15.51 2.71
CA LYS A 300 -12.10 -16.05 3.49
C LYS A 300 -11.78 -16.44 4.93
N ASN A 301 -10.59 -16.98 5.19
CA ASN A 301 -10.17 -17.49 6.51
C ASN A 301 -9.31 -16.52 7.32
N LEU A 302 -9.08 -15.29 6.83
CA LEU A 302 -8.29 -14.27 7.53
C LEU A 302 -9.16 -13.51 8.53
N THR A 303 -9.73 -14.23 9.48
CA THR A 303 -10.79 -13.71 10.35
C THR A 303 -10.34 -12.68 11.40
N LYS A 304 -9.04 -12.39 11.47
CA LYS A 304 -8.47 -11.29 12.26
C LYS A 304 -8.34 -9.97 11.49
N LEU A 305 -8.63 -9.98 10.19
CA LEU A 305 -8.53 -8.81 9.35
C LEU A 305 -9.57 -7.77 9.82
N PHE A 306 -9.09 -6.62 10.30
CA PHE A 306 -9.93 -5.52 10.77
C PHE A 306 -9.89 -4.32 9.81
N SER A 307 -8.82 -4.18 9.03
CA SER A 307 -8.65 -3.12 8.03
C SER A 307 -8.31 -3.70 6.66
N LEU A 308 -9.11 -3.36 5.64
CA LEU A 308 -8.92 -3.83 4.27
C LEU A 308 -9.14 -2.69 3.27
N ASP A 309 -8.10 -2.31 2.53
CA ASP A 309 -8.21 -1.36 1.40
C ASP A 309 -7.88 -2.09 0.10
N ILE A 310 -8.89 -2.32 -0.74
CA ILE A 310 -8.80 -2.96 -2.06
C ILE A 310 -9.54 -2.11 -3.10
N SER A 311 -9.63 -0.80 -2.85
CA SER A 311 -10.16 0.17 -3.80
C SER A 311 -9.32 0.20 -5.08
N ASN A 312 -9.91 0.62 -6.20
CA ASN A 312 -9.22 0.73 -7.49
C ASN A 312 -8.58 -0.61 -7.95
N ASN A 313 -9.39 -1.66 -8.02
CA ASN A 313 -9.03 -3.00 -8.51
C ASN A 313 -10.07 -3.47 -9.57
N ASN A 314 -10.17 -4.77 -9.82
CA ASN A 314 -11.08 -5.39 -10.79
C ASN A 314 -12.05 -6.38 -10.10
N ILE A 315 -12.37 -6.14 -8.82
CA ILE A 315 -13.13 -7.08 -7.98
C ILE A 315 -14.62 -7.00 -8.32
N SER A 316 -15.21 -8.16 -8.61
CA SER A 316 -16.64 -8.30 -8.96
C SER A 316 -17.46 -9.02 -7.89
N ASP A 317 -16.84 -9.85 -7.05
CA ASP A 317 -17.51 -10.64 -6.02
C ASP A 317 -16.91 -10.33 -4.64
N ILE A 318 -17.72 -9.71 -3.77
CA ILE A 318 -17.35 -9.39 -2.38
C ILE A 318 -18.12 -10.25 -1.37
N SER A 319 -18.76 -11.33 -1.79
CA SER A 319 -19.48 -12.24 -0.89
C SER A 319 -18.58 -12.82 0.20
N VAL A 320 -17.27 -12.92 -0.05
CA VAL A 320 -16.26 -13.35 0.94
C VAL A 320 -16.24 -12.49 2.19
N LEU A 321 -16.66 -11.22 2.13
CA LEU A 321 -16.63 -10.31 3.27
C LEU A 321 -17.58 -10.77 4.40
N ASP A 322 -18.60 -11.56 4.11
CA ASP A 322 -19.52 -12.12 5.11
C ASP A 322 -18.81 -13.03 6.13
N SER A 323 -17.69 -13.66 5.73
CA SER A 323 -16.89 -14.48 6.65
C SER A 323 -15.85 -13.68 7.45
N LEU A 324 -15.66 -12.39 7.17
CA LEU A 324 -14.64 -11.53 7.77
C LEU A 324 -15.23 -10.66 8.90
N TYR A 325 -15.76 -11.32 9.93
CA TYR A 325 -16.53 -10.71 11.03
C TYR A 325 -15.78 -9.69 11.91
N SER A 326 -14.44 -9.64 11.81
CA SER A 326 -13.59 -8.68 12.53
C SER A 326 -13.34 -7.39 11.75
N LEU A 327 -13.80 -7.27 10.50
CA LEU A 327 -13.66 -6.03 9.73
C LEU A 327 -14.31 -4.87 10.46
N GLU A 328 -13.57 -3.77 10.56
CA GLU A 328 -13.99 -2.47 11.09
C GLU A 328 -13.90 -1.40 10.02
N SER A 329 -12.91 -1.49 9.13
CA SER A 329 -12.70 -0.58 8.01
C SER A 329 -12.53 -1.37 6.73
N VAL A 330 -13.37 -1.07 5.72
CA VAL A 330 -13.23 -1.64 4.38
C VAL A 330 -13.46 -0.58 3.32
N LYS A 331 -12.54 -0.53 2.34
CA LYS A 331 -12.60 0.34 1.16
C LYS A 331 -12.55 -0.50 -0.11
N LEU A 332 -13.54 -0.32 -0.97
CA LEU A 332 -13.85 -1.17 -2.13
C LEU A 332 -14.27 -0.34 -3.35
N GLU A 333 -14.05 0.96 -3.31
CA GLU A 333 -14.51 1.88 -4.33
C GLU A 333 -13.73 1.72 -5.65
N ASN A 334 -14.32 2.20 -6.73
CA ASN A 334 -13.68 2.38 -8.03
C ASN A 334 -13.16 1.08 -8.68
N GLN A 335 -13.92 -0.01 -8.59
CA GLN A 335 -13.59 -1.22 -9.32
C GLN A 335 -13.81 -1.03 -10.83
N LYS A 336 -12.91 -1.57 -11.65
CA LYS A 336 -12.99 -1.52 -13.12
C LYS A 336 -12.96 -2.93 -13.67
N ILE A 337 -14.13 -3.48 -14.00
CA ILE A 337 -14.23 -4.86 -14.48
C ILE A 337 -14.36 -4.87 -15.99
N THR A 338 -13.46 -5.59 -16.67
CA THR A 338 -13.57 -5.86 -18.11
C THR A 338 -13.80 -7.35 -18.29
N LEU A 339 -14.97 -7.71 -18.82
CA LEU A 339 -15.33 -9.10 -19.07
C LEU A 339 -14.66 -9.63 -20.35
N LYS A 340 -14.69 -10.96 -20.51
CA LYS A 340 -14.27 -11.60 -21.77
C LYS A 340 -15.18 -11.17 -22.92
N ASN A 341 -14.60 -11.00 -24.09
CA ASN A 341 -15.32 -10.66 -25.32
C ASN A 341 -16.48 -11.64 -25.59
N LYS A 342 -17.64 -11.13 -26.00
CA LYS A 342 -18.80 -11.95 -26.36
C LYS A 342 -19.26 -11.67 -27.79
N GLU A 343 -19.51 -12.74 -28.53
CA GLU A 343 -20.14 -12.64 -29.84
C GLU A 343 -21.65 -12.39 -29.69
N VAL A 344 -22.21 -11.51 -30.52
CA VAL A 344 -23.63 -11.11 -30.45
C VAL A 344 -24.24 -10.90 -31.84
N ASN A 345 -25.52 -11.25 -32.00
CA ASN A 345 -26.38 -10.86 -33.13
C ASN A 345 -27.76 -10.44 -32.60
N GLY A 346 -27.95 -9.14 -32.38
CA GLY A 346 -29.25 -8.58 -31.97
C GLY A 346 -29.55 -8.61 -30.48
N ARG A 347 -29.24 -9.70 -29.76
CA ARG A 347 -29.54 -9.81 -28.32
C ARG A 347 -28.35 -10.31 -27.50
N LEU A 348 -28.18 -9.78 -26.29
CA LEU A 348 -27.31 -10.32 -25.25
C LEU A 348 -28.08 -10.52 -23.95
N ILE A 349 -27.89 -11.69 -23.33
CA ILE A 349 -28.22 -11.94 -21.93
C ILE A 349 -26.90 -12.20 -21.19
N LEU A 350 -26.67 -11.46 -20.11
CA LEU A 350 -25.48 -11.55 -19.29
C LEU A 350 -25.92 -11.85 -17.86
N GLU A 351 -25.39 -12.92 -17.25
CA GLU A 351 -25.48 -13.05 -15.80
C GLU A 351 -24.69 -11.92 -15.16
N ASN A 352 -25.31 -11.21 -14.22
CA ASN A 352 -24.70 -10.04 -13.60
C ASN A 352 -23.42 -10.49 -12.84
N PRO A 353 -22.23 -10.02 -13.24
CA PRO A 353 -20.98 -10.45 -12.61
C PRO A 353 -20.82 -9.89 -11.19
N ILE A 354 -21.63 -8.89 -10.80
CA ILE A 354 -21.42 -8.16 -9.55
C ILE A 354 -22.20 -8.82 -8.41
N LYS A 355 -21.47 -9.36 -7.44
CA LYS A 355 -22.00 -9.99 -6.23
C LYS A 355 -21.56 -9.20 -5.00
N SER A 356 -22.56 -8.69 -4.28
CA SER A 356 -22.46 -8.08 -2.97
C SER A 356 -22.56 -9.15 -1.86
N ILE A 357 -22.44 -8.73 -0.60
CA ILE A 357 -22.66 -9.56 0.59
C ILE A 357 -24.10 -10.12 0.69
N ASP A 358 -25.06 -9.50 0.00
CA ASP A 358 -26.50 -9.82 0.06
C ASP A 358 -27.08 -10.31 -1.28
N GLY A 359 -26.23 -10.69 -2.25
CA GLY A 359 -26.63 -11.22 -3.55
C GLY A 359 -26.13 -10.38 -4.74
N TYR A 360 -26.83 -10.43 -5.88
CA TYR A 360 -26.45 -9.66 -7.07
C TYR A 360 -26.73 -8.17 -6.87
N GLU A 361 -25.75 -7.32 -7.18
CA GLU A 361 -25.87 -5.87 -7.00
C GLU A 361 -26.66 -5.22 -8.14
N GLU A 362 -27.37 -4.13 -7.87
CA GLU A 362 -28.12 -3.38 -8.88
C GLU A 362 -27.17 -2.79 -9.94
N ALA A 363 -27.43 -3.14 -11.21
CA ALA A 363 -26.80 -2.49 -12.34
C ALA A 363 -27.49 -1.15 -12.62
N LYS A 364 -26.70 -0.07 -12.67
CA LYS A 364 -27.15 1.31 -12.90
C LYS A 364 -26.56 1.83 -14.20
N ASN A 365 -27.27 2.76 -14.86
CA ASN A 365 -26.81 3.41 -16.08
C ASN A 365 -26.35 2.43 -17.17
N LEU A 366 -27.15 1.38 -17.43
CA LEU A 366 -26.83 0.41 -18.47
C LEU A 366 -26.80 1.12 -19.84
N SER A 367 -25.75 0.89 -20.62
CA SER A 367 -25.62 1.43 -21.97
C SER A 367 -26.65 0.80 -22.92
N ASN A 368 -26.93 1.45 -24.05
CA ASN A 368 -27.72 0.88 -25.15
C ASN A 368 -29.08 0.28 -24.71
N ASP A 369 -29.78 0.99 -23.84
CA ASP A 369 -31.10 0.61 -23.30
C ASP A 369 -31.13 -0.77 -22.63
N GLY A 370 -30.01 -1.17 -22.02
CA GLY A 370 -29.91 -2.38 -21.22
C GLY A 370 -30.88 -2.39 -20.03
N GLN A 371 -31.39 -3.57 -19.69
CA GLN A 371 -32.34 -3.75 -18.59
C GLN A 371 -31.86 -4.83 -17.63
N SER A 372 -32.07 -4.59 -16.33
CA SER A 372 -31.90 -5.60 -15.29
C SER A 372 -33.20 -6.41 -15.15
N VAL A 373 -33.09 -7.74 -15.05
CA VAL A 373 -34.24 -8.66 -14.90
C VAL A 373 -33.97 -9.70 -13.82
N LYS A 374 -35.05 -10.34 -13.34
CA LYS A 374 -35.00 -11.39 -12.30
C LYS A 374 -34.20 -10.97 -11.07
N ALA A 375 -34.60 -9.86 -10.43
CA ALA A 375 -33.97 -9.32 -9.22
C ALA A 375 -32.45 -9.11 -9.38
N ASN A 376 -32.03 -8.46 -10.46
CA ASN A 376 -30.64 -8.14 -10.78
C ASN A 376 -29.72 -9.33 -11.13
N LYS A 377 -30.24 -10.55 -11.19
CA LYS A 377 -29.43 -11.72 -11.56
C LYS A 377 -28.98 -11.70 -13.02
N TYR A 378 -29.80 -11.18 -13.93
CA TYR A 378 -29.46 -11.12 -15.35
C TYR A 378 -29.66 -9.72 -15.90
N LEU A 379 -28.83 -9.35 -16.86
CA LEU A 379 -28.88 -8.10 -17.63
C LEU A 379 -29.17 -8.44 -19.09
N THR A 380 -30.04 -7.69 -19.75
CA THR A 380 -30.47 -7.96 -21.13
C THR A 380 -30.38 -6.74 -22.03
N TRP A 381 -29.96 -6.95 -23.27
CA TRP A 381 -29.95 -5.98 -24.35
C TRP A 381 -30.61 -6.61 -25.58
N ASN A 382 -31.69 -6.03 -26.11
CA ASN A 382 -32.52 -6.68 -27.13
C ASN A 382 -32.41 -6.07 -28.55
N ASN A 383 -31.54 -5.08 -28.75
CA ASN A 383 -31.39 -4.38 -30.05
C ASN A 383 -29.92 -4.06 -30.40
N ILE A 384 -29.02 -5.01 -30.23
CA ILE A 384 -27.61 -4.90 -30.66
C ILE A 384 -27.55 -5.15 -32.18
N LYS A 385 -28.02 -4.17 -32.96
CA LYS A 385 -28.26 -4.28 -34.40
C LYS A 385 -27.15 -3.63 -35.26
N ASP A 386 -26.19 -2.98 -34.61
CA ASP A 386 -25.16 -2.15 -35.25
C ASP A 386 -23.78 -2.77 -35.03
N ASN A 387 -23.00 -2.89 -36.11
CA ASN A 387 -21.60 -3.32 -36.07
C ASN A 387 -20.67 -2.27 -35.42
N ASN A 388 -21.16 -1.08 -35.11
CA ASN A 388 -20.40 -0.04 -34.39
C ASN A 388 -20.47 -0.16 -32.86
N ILE A 389 -21.33 -1.03 -32.29
CA ILE A 389 -21.37 -1.26 -30.84
C ILE A 389 -20.31 -2.28 -30.46
N ASN A 390 -19.14 -1.79 -30.09
CA ASN A 390 -18.01 -2.65 -29.71
C ASN A 390 -18.05 -3.05 -28.23
N ASN A 391 -18.76 -2.32 -27.37
CA ASN A 391 -18.81 -2.59 -25.93
C ASN A 391 -20.20 -2.25 -25.36
N LEU A 392 -20.61 -2.97 -24.34
CA LEU A 392 -21.68 -2.56 -23.41
C LEU A 392 -21.09 -2.22 -22.06
N SER A 393 -21.78 -1.38 -21.29
CA SER A 393 -21.32 -1.02 -19.95
C SER A 393 -22.46 -0.75 -18.97
N PHE A 394 -22.14 -0.84 -17.69
CA PHE A 394 -22.99 -0.40 -16.60
C PHE A 394 -22.14 -0.04 -15.38
N ASN A 395 -22.74 0.69 -14.44
CA ASN A 395 -22.14 1.04 -13.17
C ASN A 395 -22.83 0.29 -12.03
N PHE A 396 -22.16 0.15 -10.90
CA PHE A 396 -22.79 -0.30 -9.66
C PHE A 396 -22.32 0.58 -8.51
N ASN A 397 -23.18 0.73 -7.50
CA ASN A 397 -22.88 1.50 -6.30
C ASN A 397 -23.75 0.99 -5.16
N LYS A 398 -23.14 0.17 -4.31
CA LYS A 398 -23.70 -0.36 -3.08
C LYS A 398 -23.13 0.40 -1.90
N GLN A 399 -24.01 0.97 -1.09
CA GLN A 399 -23.65 1.47 0.23
C GLN A 399 -24.04 0.42 1.27
N PHE A 400 -23.15 0.15 2.20
CA PHE A 400 -23.39 -0.76 3.32
C PHE A 400 -22.62 -0.27 4.55
N LYS A 401 -22.79 -0.98 5.67
CA LYS A 401 -22.09 -0.65 6.92
C LYS A 401 -21.25 -1.81 7.39
N VAL A 402 -20.03 -1.49 7.84
CA VAL A 402 -19.16 -2.40 8.57
C VAL A 402 -18.99 -1.83 9.97
N LYS A 403 -19.45 -2.56 10.99
CA LYS A 403 -19.42 -2.13 12.41
C LYS A 403 -19.99 -0.73 12.68
N GLY A 404 -20.92 -0.26 11.84
CA GLY A 404 -21.56 1.05 11.99
C GLY A 404 -20.95 2.15 11.10
N GLU A 405 -19.73 1.95 10.61
CA GLU A 405 -19.06 2.82 9.64
C GLU A 405 -19.60 2.57 8.24
N LYS A 406 -19.72 3.64 7.45
CA LYS A 406 -20.20 3.55 6.07
C LYS A 406 -19.08 3.07 5.15
N SER A 407 -19.40 2.10 4.30
CA SER A 407 -18.52 1.62 3.23
C SER A 407 -19.27 1.61 1.89
N VAL A 408 -18.51 1.69 0.80
CA VAL A 408 -19.05 1.72 -0.56
C VAL A 408 -18.34 0.68 -1.41
N PHE A 409 -19.12 -0.18 -2.08
CA PHE A 409 -18.65 -1.05 -3.15
C PHE A 409 -19.19 -0.48 -4.47
N SER A 410 -18.28 0.04 -5.29
CA SER A 410 -18.66 0.76 -6.51
C SER A 410 -17.68 0.50 -7.63
N GLY A 411 -18.15 0.66 -8.86
CA GLY A 411 -17.32 0.45 -10.02
C GLY A 411 -18.07 0.53 -11.34
N THR A 412 -17.33 0.25 -12.40
CA THR A 412 -17.82 0.16 -13.77
C THR A 412 -17.52 -1.22 -14.34
N VAL A 413 -18.44 -1.75 -15.12
CA VAL A 413 -18.29 -2.99 -15.85
C VAL A 413 -18.35 -2.71 -17.34
N VAL A 414 -17.42 -3.29 -18.08
CA VAL A 414 -17.40 -3.27 -19.54
C VAL A 414 -17.50 -4.71 -20.04
N GLN A 415 -18.44 -4.94 -20.94
CA GLN A 415 -18.60 -6.18 -21.70
C GLN A 415 -18.21 -5.89 -23.15
N PRO A 416 -16.98 -6.23 -23.57
CA PRO A 416 -16.58 -6.15 -24.96
C PRO A 416 -17.45 -7.09 -25.82
N LEU A 417 -17.76 -6.64 -27.02
CA LEU A 417 -18.60 -7.32 -27.98
C LEU A 417 -17.87 -7.49 -29.31
N GLN A 418 -18.23 -8.57 -29.99
CA GLN A 418 -17.92 -8.78 -31.40
C GLN A 418 -19.22 -9.11 -32.11
N PHE A 419 -19.65 -8.24 -33.02
CA PHE A 419 -20.84 -8.51 -33.82
C PHE A 419 -20.56 -9.68 -34.77
N ASN A 420 -21.40 -10.71 -34.72
CA ASN A 420 -21.33 -11.85 -35.61
C ASN A 420 -22.67 -12.00 -36.35
N ALA A 421 -22.71 -11.58 -37.61
CA ALA A 421 -23.90 -11.65 -38.45
C ALA A 421 -24.42 -13.08 -38.67
N ASN A 422 -23.57 -14.09 -38.44
CA ASN A 422 -23.87 -15.51 -38.56
C ASN A 422 -24.21 -16.16 -37.20
N ALA A 423 -24.49 -15.40 -36.14
CA ALA A 423 -25.06 -15.95 -34.91
C ALA A 423 -26.60 -15.89 -34.96
N LEU A 424 -27.32 -16.84 -34.37
CA LEU A 424 -28.80 -16.88 -34.38
C LEU A 424 -29.42 -15.61 -33.80
N ARG A 425 -30.44 -15.04 -34.46
CA ARG A 425 -31.27 -13.95 -33.91
C ARG A 425 -32.47 -14.53 -33.18
N VAL A 426 -32.97 -13.79 -32.19
CA VAL A 426 -34.24 -14.13 -31.51
C VAL A 426 -35.45 -14.01 -32.43
N GLU A 427 -35.33 -13.23 -33.50
CA GLU A 427 -36.36 -13.10 -34.55
C GLU A 427 -36.41 -14.36 -35.45
N ASP A 428 -35.34 -15.18 -35.45
CA ASP A 428 -35.26 -16.47 -36.15
C ASP A 428 -35.89 -17.61 -35.31
N ILE A 429 -36.37 -17.28 -34.11
CA ILE A 429 -37.11 -18.18 -33.22
C ILE A 429 -38.61 -17.89 -33.38
N ASN A 430 -39.35 -18.89 -33.84
CA ASN A 430 -40.79 -18.84 -34.02
C ASN A 430 -41.51 -18.55 -32.69
N LYS A 431 -42.79 -18.13 -32.78
CA LYS A 431 -43.62 -17.76 -31.61
C LYS A 431 -43.81 -18.89 -30.59
N ASP A 432 -43.62 -20.14 -31.00
CA ASP A 432 -43.67 -21.35 -30.18
C ASP A 432 -42.31 -21.74 -29.58
N LYS A 433 -41.28 -20.92 -29.77
CA LYS A 433 -39.88 -21.15 -29.37
C LYS A 433 -39.14 -22.23 -30.18
N SER A 434 -39.64 -22.62 -31.35
CA SER A 434 -38.91 -23.42 -32.33
C SER A 434 -38.01 -22.56 -33.24
N ILE A 435 -36.98 -23.14 -33.87
CA ILE A 435 -36.14 -22.48 -34.89
C ILE A 435 -36.41 -23.15 -36.25
N ASP A 436 -36.51 -22.38 -37.34
CA ASP A 436 -36.64 -22.94 -38.68
C ASP A 436 -35.36 -23.69 -39.07
N ILE A 437 -35.54 -24.91 -39.57
CA ILE A 437 -34.46 -25.81 -39.93
C ILE A 437 -33.57 -25.30 -41.08
N ASN A 438 -34.08 -24.37 -41.90
CA ASN A 438 -33.32 -23.69 -42.95
C ASN A 438 -32.45 -22.57 -42.39
N ASP A 439 -32.83 -21.96 -41.26
CA ASP A 439 -32.01 -20.95 -40.59
C ASP A 439 -30.80 -21.60 -39.92
N LEU A 440 -30.93 -22.82 -39.40
CA LEU A 440 -29.79 -23.66 -38.96
C LEU A 440 -28.79 -23.94 -40.10
N ALA A 441 -29.28 -24.22 -41.30
CA ALA A 441 -28.44 -24.51 -42.46
C ALA A 441 -27.66 -23.27 -42.96
N ASN A 442 -28.27 -22.09 -42.89
CA ASN A 442 -27.62 -20.81 -43.24
C ASN A 442 -26.49 -20.41 -42.27
N LEU A 443 -26.45 -21.01 -41.09
CA LEU A 443 -25.43 -20.80 -40.06
C LEU A 443 -24.27 -21.82 -40.15
N GLY A 444 -24.29 -22.70 -41.15
CA GLY A 444 -23.28 -23.76 -41.31
C GLY A 444 -23.41 -24.89 -40.30
N ILE A 445 -24.55 -25.01 -39.60
CA ILE A 445 -24.85 -26.12 -38.70
C ILE A 445 -25.34 -27.29 -39.57
N HIS A 446 -24.48 -28.29 -39.73
CA HIS A 446 -24.83 -29.52 -40.43
C HIS A 446 -25.56 -30.48 -39.48
N TYR A 447 -26.83 -30.74 -39.76
CA TYR A 447 -27.63 -31.79 -39.12
C TYR A 447 -28.02 -32.82 -40.17
N ASN A 448 -28.20 -34.08 -39.76
CA ASN A 448 -28.62 -35.14 -40.64
C ASN A 448 -30.12 -35.40 -40.44
N LYS A 449 -30.91 -35.21 -41.50
CA LYS A 449 -32.38 -35.37 -41.49
C LYS A 449 -32.84 -36.80 -41.15
N LYS A 450 -31.93 -37.77 -41.12
CA LYS A 450 -32.18 -39.16 -40.69
C LYS A 450 -32.07 -39.38 -39.18
N ASP A 451 -31.50 -38.43 -38.44
CA ASP A 451 -31.31 -38.53 -36.99
C ASP A 451 -32.48 -37.92 -36.20
N ILE A 452 -33.46 -37.35 -36.92
CA ILE A 452 -34.78 -36.98 -36.42
C ILE A 452 -35.73 -38.11 -36.84
N ASP A 453 -36.09 -38.99 -35.91
CA ASP A 453 -37.03 -40.08 -36.18
C ASP A 453 -38.49 -39.64 -35.93
N GLU A 454 -39.43 -40.50 -36.34
CA GLU A 454 -40.88 -40.30 -36.21
C GLU A 454 -41.37 -40.28 -34.73
N ASN A 455 -40.46 -40.49 -33.77
CA ASN A 455 -40.71 -40.47 -32.32
C ASN A 455 -40.17 -39.22 -31.62
N TRP A 456 -39.86 -38.13 -32.35
CA TRP A 456 -39.59 -36.84 -31.71
C TRP A 456 -40.82 -36.43 -30.87
N ASN A 457 -40.69 -36.55 -29.55
CA ASN A 457 -41.72 -36.19 -28.59
C ASN A 457 -41.43 -34.78 -28.04
N GLU A 458 -42.42 -33.90 -28.10
CA GLU A 458 -42.37 -32.50 -27.65
C GLU A 458 -42.02 -32.35 -26.14
N ASP A 459 -42.07 -33.44 -25.38
CA ASP A 459 -41.91 -33.47 -23.92
C ASP A 459 -40.50 -33.84 -23.39
N CYS A 460 -39.52 -34.18 -24.23
CA CYS A 460 -38.32 -34.91 -23.76
C CYS A 460 -37.05 -34.12 -23.38
N ASP A 461 -36.98 -32.80 -23.49
CA ASP A 461 -35.77 -32.02 -23.09
C ASP A 461 -36.03 -30.89 -22.09
N LEU A 462 -37.12 -30.97 -21.33
CA LEU A 462 -37.41 -30.00 -20.27
C LEU A 462 -37.00 -30.59 -18.91
N ASN A 463 -36.06 -29.93 -18.22
CA ASN A 463 -35.94 -30.16 -16.78
C ASN A 463 -37.23 -29.67 -16.08
N LYS A 464 -37.43 -30.06 -14.81
CA LYS A 464 -38.70 -29.87 -14.07
C LYS A 464 -39.17 -28.42 -13.91
N ASP A 465 -38.36 -27.44 -14.34
CA ASP A 465 -38.68 -26.00 -14.36
C ASP A 465 -38.89 -25.46 -15.80
N GLY A 466 -38.95 -26.31 -16.81
CA GLY A 466 -39.39 -25.95 -18.17
C GLY A 466 -38.37 -25.13 -18.98
N ILE A 467 -37.07 -25.36 -18.78
CA ILE A 467 -36.00 -24.69 -19.55
C ILE A 467 -35.29 -25.73 -20.43
N ILE A 468 -35.41 -25.56 -21.75
CA ILE A 468 -34.41 -26.02 -22.74
C ILE A 468 -33.38 -24.90 -22.82
N ASP A 469 -32.13 -25.17 -22.44
CA ASP A 469 -31.03 -24.24 -22.63
C ASP A 469 -30.45 -24.42 -24.03
N ILE A 470 -30.92 -23.61 -24.98
CA ILE A 470 -30.43 -23.61 -26.36
C ILE A 470 -28.94 -23.20 -26.45
N PHE A 471 -28.32 -22.74 -25.36
CA PHE A 471 -26.87 -22.49 -25.33
C PHE A 471 -26.00 -23.75 -25.18
N ASP A 472 -26.55 -24.90 -24.77
CA ASP A 472 -25.78 -26.16 -24.73
C ASP A 472 -25.64 -26.83 -26.12
N LEU A 473 -26.40 -26.39 -27.13
CA LEU A 473 -26.25 -26.87 -28.51
C LEU A 473 -24.98 -26.38 -29.22
N VAL A 474 -24.16 -25.55 -28.57
CA VAL A 474 -22.85 -25.12 -29.08
C VAL A 474 -21.69 -25.96 -28.50
N ILE A 475 -21.95 -26.96 -27.65
CA ILE A 475 -20.93 -27.90 -27.13
C ILE A 475 -21.26 -29.36 -27.50
N VAL A 476 -21.66 -29.63 -28.75
CA VAL A 476 -21.60 -31.00 -29.33
C VAL A 476 -21.11 -30.97 -30.79
N SER A 477 -20.24 -30.04 -31.17
CA SER A 477 -19.59 -30.08 -32.50
C SER A 477 -18.06 -30.08 -32.46
N LYS A 478 -17.48 -30.47 -31.32
CA LYS A 478 -16.07 -30.86 -31.21
C LYS A 478 -15.95 -32.22 -30.53
N GLU A 479 -16.47 -33.24 -31.22
CA GLU A 479 -16.01 -34.63 -31.24
C GLU A 479 -17.06 -35.46 -31.98
N MET A 480 -17.16 -35.25 -33.30
CA MET A 480 -17.55 -36.26 -34.29
C MET A 480 -16.85 -35.95 -35.61
#